data_AF-A0A351EN82-F1
#
_entry.id   AF-A0A351EN82-F1
#
_cell.length_a   1.000
_cell.length_b   1.000
_cell.length_c   1.000
_cell.angle_alpha   90.00
_cell.angle_beta   90.00
_cell.angle_gamma   90.00
#
_symmetry.space_group_name_H-M   'P 1'
#
loop_
_entity.id
_entity.type
_entity.pdbx_description
1 polymer ?
#
loop_
_entity_poly.entity_id
_entity_poly.type
_entity_poly.pdbx_seq_one_letter_code
_entity_poly.pdbx_strand_id
1 'polypeptide(L)'
;MKVAFVIPRYGSVGGAEHAVSALAMRLAKESTWEVDLHTTSARSSTTWANEEGSGSTTAGSLKIHRYPVDSGRSAEWGPLEQRIKLGPSSISRDIQEQFFYHQGPVSFTLKEAIKESQADLIFFAPYLFWPTMAAAPEVSDRAVIIPAAHDEPY
;
A
#
# COMPACT_ATOMS: atom_id res chain seq x y z
N MET A 1 15.66 1.65 16.64
CA MET A 1 14.33 2.01 16.13
C MET A 1 14.01 1.07 14.99
N LYS A 2 12.78 0.59 14.92
CA LYS A 2 12.25 -0.23 13.85
C LYS A 2 11.22 0.57 13.07
N VAL A 3 11.37 0.66 11.76
CA VAL A 3 10.42 1.35 10.88
C VAL A 3 9.96 0.42 9.77
N ALA A 4 8.68 0.51 9.46
CA ALA A 4 8.08 -0.26 8.37
C ALA A 4 7.56 0.68 7.27
N PHE A 5 7.63 0.22 6.03
CA PHE A 5 7.04 0.86 4.86
C PHE A 5 5.99 -0.05 4.25
N VAL A 6 4.87 0.49 3.80
CA VAL A 6 3.78 -0.26 3.19
C VAL A 6 3.46 0.38 1.84
N ILE A 7 3.63 -0.41 0.79
CA ILE A 7 3.30 -0.02 -0.59
C ILE A 7 2.48 -1.12 -1.26
N PRO A 8 1.61 -0.81 -2.24
CA PRO A 8 0.77 -1.82 -2.89
C PRO A 8 1.57 -2.84 -3.71
N ARG A 9 2.70 -2.41 -4.30
CA ARG A 9 3.57 -3.20 -5.18
C ARG A 9 5.00 -2.68 -5.10
N TYR A 10 5.97 -3.53 -5.40
CA TYR A 10 7.40 -3.21 -5.35
C TYR A 10 8.10 -3.52 -6.67
N GLY A 11 9.12 -2.72 -7.03
CA GLY A 11 9.95 -2.89 -8.22
C GLY A 11 10.08 -1.59 -9.03
N SER A 12 10.47 -1.68 -10.30
CA SER A 12 10.58 -0.54 -11.21
C SER A 12 9.20 -0.07 -11.69
N VAL A 13 8.36 0.38 -10.75
CA VAL A 13 6.94 0.67 -10.97
C VAL A 13 6.49 1.89 -10.15
N GLY A 14 5.71 2.77 -10.78
CA GLY A 14 5.03 3.91 -10.13
C GLY A 14 5.96 5.00 -9.56
N GLY A 15 5.46 6.24 -9.47
CA GLY A 15 6.25 7.36 -8.91
C GLY A 15 6.32 7.31 -7.39
N ALA A 16 5.17 7.13 -6.74
CA ALA A 16 5.05 7.12 -5.28
C ALA A 16 5.71 5.88 -4.67
N GLU A 17 5.42 4.69 -5.22
CA GLU A 17 6.00 3.44 -4.75
C GLU A 17 7.54 3.44 -4.88
N HIS A 18 8.07 3.98 -5.98
CA HIS A 18 9.50 4.11 -6.20
C HIS A 18 10.15 5.08 -5.19
N ALA A 19 9.57 6.26 -5.00
CA ALA A 19 10.10 7.24 -4.06
C ALA A 19 10.18 6.69 -2.62
N VAL A 20 9.13 5.98 -2.18
CA VAL A 20 9.09 5.36 -0.85
C VAL A 20 10.05 4.19 -0.74
N SER A 21 10.14 3.35 -1.77
CA SER A 21 11.13 2.25 -1.81
C SER A 21 12.57 2.78 -1.73
N ALA A 22 12.86 3.89 -2.43
CA ALA A 22 14.18 4.53 -2.40
C ALA A 22 14.50 5.13 -1.02
N LEU A 23 13.51 5.75 -0.37
CA LEU A 23 13.65 6.23 1.01
C LEU A 23 13.94 5.07 1.98
N ALA A 24 13.14 4.00 1.91
CA ALA A 24 13.32 2.81 2.75
C ALA A 24 14.71 2.20 2.55
N MET A 25 15.15 2.03 1.31
CA MET A 25 16.49 1.54 0.97
C MET A 25 17.59 2.42 1.55
N ARG A 26 17.46 3.76 1.42
CA ARG A 26 18.46 4.69 1.94
C ARG A 26 18.52 4.65 3.46
N LEU A 27 17.38 4.58 4.15
CA LEU A 27 17.35 4.42 5.61
C LEU A 27 17.97 3.09 6.05
N ALA A 28 17.66 1.99 5.37
CA ALA A 28 18.21 0.68 5.68
C ALA A 28 19.74 0.64 5.51
N LYS A 29 20.28 1.43 4.60
CA LYS A 29 21.72 1.48 4.31
C LYS A 29 22.49 2.45 5.21
N GLU A 30 21.94 3.64 5.44
CA GLU A 30 22.69 4.77 6.03
C GLU A 30 22.39 4.97 7.53
N SER A 31 21.43 4.24 8.10
CA SER A 31 21.07 4.34 9.52
C SER A 31 21.34 3.04 10.28
N THR A 32 21.22 3.09 11.61
CA THR A 32 21.26 1.92 12.49
C THR A 32 19.87 1.32 12.74
N TRP A 33 18.86 1.73 11.97
CA TRP A 33 17.47 1.30 12.17
C TRP A 33 17.19 -0.03 11.48
N GLU A 34 16.27 -0.80 12.05
CA GLU A 34 15.69 -1.97 11.36
C GLU A 34 14.60 -1.45 10.41
N VAL A 35 14.73 -1.74 9.12
CA VAL A 35 13.83 -1.24 8.09
C VAL A 35 13.22 -2.39 7.30
N ASP A 36 11.89 -2.52 7.42
CA ASP A 36 11.09 -3.52 6.72
C ASP A 36 10.20 -2.82 5.66
N LEU A 37 10.09 -3.40 4.47
CA LEU A 37 9.13 -2.98 3.44
C LEU A 37 8.11 -4.10 3.22
N HIS A 38 6.85 -3.80 3.45
CA HIS A 38 5.71 -4.68 3.22
C HIS A 38 5.01 -4.28 1.93
N THR A 39 4.74 -5.26 1.09
CA THR A 39 4.13 -5.07 -0.22
C THR A 39 3.31 -6.28 -0.61
N THR A 40 2.44 -6.17 -1.60
CA THR A 40 1.85 -7.36 -2.20
C THR A 40 2.79 -8.01 -3.21
N SER A 41 2.43 -9.22 -3.64
CA SER A 41 3.04 -9.98 -4.74
C SER A 41 2.66 -9.45 -6.13
N ALA A 42 1.93 -8.34 -6.22
CA ALA A 42 1.62 -7.71 -7.49
C ALA A 42 2.76 -6.85 -8.04
N ARG A 43 2.85 -6.80 -9.37
CA ARG A 43 3.74 -5.88 -10.10
C ARG A 43 2.95 -4.90 -10.95
N SER A 44 1.83 -5.33 -11.54
CA SER A 44 0.91 -4.48 -12.30
C SER A 44 -0.13 -3.77 -11.42
N SER A 45 -0.26 -2.44 -11.54
CA SER A 45 -1.36 -1.67 -10.95
C SER A 45 -2.66 -1.71 -11.76
N THR A 46 -2.68 -2.47 -12.85
CA THR A 46 -3.88 -2.69 -13.67
C THR A 46 -4.61 -3.94 -13.22
N THR A 47 -3.87 -5.05 -13.08
CA THR A 47 -4.46 -6.37 -12.80
C THR A 47 -4.32 -6.77 -11.33
N TRP A 48 -3.30 -6.27 -10.62
CA TRP A 48 -2.90 -6.74 -9.30
C TRP A 48 -2.65 -8.25 -9.21
N ALA A 49 -2.29 -8.89 -10.33
CA ALA A 49 -2.00 -10.32 -10.36
C ALA A 49 -0.79 -10.66 -9.50
N ASN A 50 -0.78 -11.84 -8.86
CA ASN A 50 0.36 -12.36 -8.11
C ASN A 50 1.49 -12.79 -9.06
N GLU A 51 2.25 -11.81 -9.57
CA GLU A 51 3.35 -11.99 -10.53
C GLU A 51 4.68 -12.29 -9.84
N GLU A 52 4.84 -11.83 -8.61
CA GLU A 52 6.02 -12.07 -7.77
C GLU A 52 5.74 -13.16 -6.73
N GLY A 53 6.79 -13.83 -6.25
CA GLY A 53 6.66 -14.81 -5.17
C GLY A 53 6.35 -14.16 -3.82
N SER A 54 5.38 -14.70 -3.08
CA SER A 54 5.14 -14.32 -1.68
C SER A 54 6.29 -14.76 -0.78
N GLY A 55 6.47 -14.06 0.35
CA GLY A 55 7.53 -14.34 1.33
C GLY A 55 8.50 -13.18 1.51
N SER A 56 9.58 -13.44 2.25
CA SER A 56 10.57 -12.42 2.60
C SER A 56 11.82 -12.55 1.75
N THR A 57 12.31 -11.43 1.24
CA THR A 57 13.56 -11.32 0.47
C THR A 57 14.36 -10.12 0.94
N THR A 58 15.63 -10.03 0.56
CA THR A 58 16.44 -8.83 0.76
C THR A 58 16.81 -8.19 -0.58
N ALA A 59 16.79 -6.85 -0.62
CA ALA A 59 17.37 -6.07 -1.70
C ALA A 59 18.43 -5.15 -1.08
N GLY A 60 19.70 -5.53 -1.22
CA GLY A 60 20.76 -4.88 -0.44
C GLY A 60 20.50 -5.01 1.07
N SER A 61 20.47 -3.87 1.77
CA SER A 61 20.17 -3.82 3.22
C SER A 61 18.67 -3.82 3.55
N LEU A 62 17.78 -3.65 2.56
CA LEU A 62 16.34 -3.56 2.79
C LEU A 62 15.70 -4.95 2.82
N LYS A 63 14.96 -5.25 3.89
CA LYS A 63 14.13 -6.46 3.98
C LYS A 63 12.75 -6.19 3.39
N ILE A 64 12.29 -7.09 2.53
CA ILE A 64 11.04 -6.94 1.78
C ILE A 64 10.15 -8.14 2.04
N HIS A 65 8.93 -7.89 2.47
CA HIS A 65 7.89 -8.85 2.77
C HIS A 65 6.78 -8.74 1.70
N ARG A 66 6.61 -9.80 0.89
CA ARG A 66 5.57 -9.92 -0.13
C ARG A 66 4.42 -10.78 0.36
N TYR A 67 3.20 -10.29 0.19
CA TYR A 67 1.97 -10.97 0.56
C TYR A 67 1.08 -11.23 -0.66
N PRO A 68 0.34 -12.35 -0.70
CA PRO A 68 -0.57 -12.62 -1.81
C PRO A 68 -1.66 -11.55 -1.90
N VAL A 69 -2.03 -11.19 -3.12
CA VAL A 69 -3.25 -10.45 -3.43
C VAL A 69 -4.42 -11.42 -3.44
N ASP A 70 -5.42 -11.14 -2.60
CA ASP A 70 -6.67 -11.89 -2.47
C ASP A 70 -7.71 -11.39 -3.48
N SER A 71 -7.70 -10.08 -3.78
CA SER A 71 -8.58 -9.47 -4.77
C SER A 71 -7.92 -8.26 -5.44
N GLY A 72 -8.09 -8.16 -6.76
CA GLY A 72 -7.55 -7.09 -7.59
C GLY A 72 -8.61 -6.10 -8.08
N ARG A 73 -8.27 -5.32 -9.12
CA ARG A 73 -9.19 -4.34 -9.68
C ARG A 73 -10.30 -5.07 -10.41
N SER A 74 -11.55 -4.75 -10.09
CA SER A 74 -12.73 -5.38 -10.70
C SER A 74 -13.52 -4.40 -11.58
N ALA A 75 -14.46 -4.92 -12.38
CA ALA A 75 -15.33 -4.12 -13.22
C ALA A 75 -16.20 -3.12 -12.42
N GLU A 76 -16.48 -3.39 -11.15
CA GLU A 76 -17.24 -2.52 -10.25
C GLU A 76 -16.49 -1.21 -9.93
N TRP A 77 -15.16 -1.19 -10.06
CA TRP A 77 -14.38 -0.01 -9.71
C TRP A 77 -14.69 1.21 -10.59
N GLY A 78 -14.86 1.02 -11.90
CA GLY A 78 -15.13 2.11 -12.84
C GLY A 78 -16.39 2.90 -12.50
N PRO A 79 -17.56 2.24 -12.32
CA PRO A 79 -18.78 2.91 -11.88
C PRO A 79 -18.64 3.62 -10.51
N LEU A 80 -17.93 3.01 -9.54
CA LEU A 80 -17.67 3.62 -8.24
C LEU A 80 -16.79 4.87 -8.36
N GLU A 81 -15.75 4.81 -9.18
CA GLU A 81 -14.87 5.94 -9.48
C GLU A 81 -15.66 7.09 -10.10
N GLN A 82 -16.50 6.82 -11.10
CA GLN A 82 -17.36 7.84 -11.74
C GLN A 82 -18.34 8.46 -10.73
N ARG A 83 -18.94 7.65 -9.87
CA ARG A 83 -19.85 8.14 -8.84
C ARG A 83 -19.14 9.05 -7.84
N ILE A 84 -17.94 8.69 -7.40
CA ILE A 84 -17.12 9.50 -6.50
C ILE A 84 -16.70 10.81 -7.18
N LYS A 85 -16.30 10.76 -8.46
CA LYS A 85 -15.95 11.95 -9.25
C LYS A 85 -17.09 12.97 -9.33
N LEU A 86 -18.31 12.50 -9.58
CA LEU A 86 -19.47 13.38 -9.78
C LEU A 86 -20.01 14.01 -8.48
N GLY A 87 -19.67 13.48 -7.31
CA GLY A 87 -20.24 13.98 -6.06
C GLY A 87 -19.51 13.49 -4.81
N PRO A 88 -18.22 13.82 -4.62
CA PRO A 88 -17.39 13.23 -3.56
C PRO A 88 -17.96 13.49 -2.15
N SER A 89 -18.57 14.65 -1.91
CA SER A 89 -19.19 15.01 -0.62
C SER A 89 -20.50 14.28 -0.32
N SER A 90 -21.05 13.53 -1.27
CA SER A 90 -22.34 12.81 -1.14
C SER A 90 -22.18 11.29 -0.97
N ILE A 91 -20.93 10.80 -0.92
CA ILE A 91 -20.62 9.37 -0.91
C ILE A 91 -20.64 8.83 0.52
N SER A 92 -21.51 7.84 0.78
CA SER A 92 -21.53 7.14 2.06
C SER A 92 -20.24 6.35 2.30
N ARG A 93 -19.93 6.09 3.58
CA ARG A 93 -18.75 5.30 3.97
C ARG A 93 -18.69 3.94 3.25
N ASP A 94 -19.80 3.21 3.19
CA ASP A 94 -19.85 1.90 2.53
C ASP A 94 -19.42 1.95 1.07
N ILE A 95 -19.79 3.02 0.34
CA ILE A 95 -19.38 3.20 -1.07
C ILE A 95 -17.89 3.55 -1.17
N GLN A 96 -17.36 4.33 -0.22
CA GLN A 96 -15.92 4.59 -0.15
C GLN A 96 -15.14 3.29 0.11
N GLU A 97 -15.62 2.45 1.02
CA GLU A 97 -15.01 1.15 1.33
C GLU A 97 -15.05 0.22 0.12
N GLN A 98 -16.18 0.14 -0.60
CA GLN A 98 -16.29 -0.59 -1.86
C GLN A 98 -15.32 -0.05 -2.92
N PHE A 99 -15.18 1.26 -3.03
CA PHE A 99 -14.24 1.87 -3.97
C PHE A 99 -12.81 1.40 -3.71
N PHE A 100 -12.32 1.48 -2.46
CA PHE A 100 -10.97 1.03 -2.13
C PHE A 100 -10.82 -0.48 -2.28
N TYR A 101 -11.83 -1.27 -1.90
CA TYR A 101 -11.83 -2.72 -2.09
C TYR A 101 -11.67 -3.10 -3.56
N HIS A 102 -12.50 -2.53 -4.44
CA HIS A 102 -12.47 -2.81 -5.87
C HIS A 102 -11.32 -2.10 -6.59
N GLN A 103 -10.67 -1.10 -5.97
CA GLN A 103 -9.42 -0.51 -6.46
C GLN A 103 -8.25 -1.46 -6.23
N GLY A 104 -8.23 -2.13 -5.08
CA GLY A 104 -7.18 -3.06 -4.67
C GLY A 104 -5.81 -2.40 -4.48
N PRO A 105 -4.74 -3.21 -4.42
CA PRO A 105 -4.79 -4.66 -4.23
C PRO A 105 -5.25 -5.02 -2.81
N VAL A 106 -6.24 -5.89 -2.68
CA VAL A 106 -6.69 -6.42 -1.39
C VAL A 106 -5.73 -7.52 -0.95
N SER A 107 -5.20 -7.41 0.27
CA SER A 107 -4.35 -8.44 0.87
C SER A 107 -4.62 -8.51 2.38
N PHE A 108 -5.44 -9.46 2.80
CA PHE A 108 -5.75 -9.66 4.21
C PHE A 108 -4.52 -10.09 5.01
N THR A 109 -3.67 -10.91 4.40
CA THR A 109 -2.41 -11.34 5.05
C THR A 109 -1.46 -10.16 5.29
N LEU A 110 -1.37 -9.21 4.35
CA LEU A 110 -0.59 -7.98 4.55
C LEU A 110 -1.18 -7.18 5.71
N LYS A 111 -2.50 -6.96 5.71
CA LYS A 111 -3.18 -6.20 6.76
C LYS A 111 -2.90 -6.78 8.15
N GLU A 112 -3.05 -8.09 8.33
CA GLU A 112 -2.77 -8.74 9.62
C GLU A 112 -1.29 -8.60 10.02
N ALA A 113 -0.36 -8.78 9.08
CA ALA A 113 1.06 -8.60 9.38
C ALA A 113 1.41 -7.17 9.82
N ILE A 114 0.75 -6.16 9.27
CA ILE A 114 0.93 -4.76 9.70
C ILE A 114 0.33 -4.52 11.08
N LYS A 115 -0.86 -5.05 11.35
CA LYS A 115 -1.50 -4.97 12.67
C LYS A 115 -0.62 -5.56 13.77
N GLU A 116 0.02 -6.70 13.51
CA GLU A 116 0.91 -7.40 14.45
C GLU A 116 2.34 -6.82 14.53
N SER A 117 2.69 -5.91 13.61
CA SER A 117 4.04 -5.34 13.51
C SER A 117 4.48 -4.72 14.84
N GLN A 118 5.77 -4.79 15.14
CA GLN A 118 6.39 -4.15 16.31
C GLN A 118 7.19 -2.90 15.92
N ALA A 119 6.96 -2.35 14.72
CA ALA A 119 7.63 -1.12 14.27
C ALA A 119 7.20 0.09 15.11
N ASP A 120 8.14 1.01 15.37
CA ASP A 120 7.89 2.27 16.07
C ASP A 120 7.09 3.26 15.20
N LEU A 121 7.31 3.22 13.87
CA LEU A 121 6.55 3.98 12.87
C LEU A 121 6.29 3.13 11.62
N ILE A 122 5.12 3.32 11.02
CA ILE A 122 4.70 2.60 9.80
C ILE A 122 4.26 3.62 8.75
N PHE A 123 5.03 3.72 7.67
CA PHE A 123 4.78 4.63 6.56
C PHE A 123 3.94 3.95 5.48
N PHE A 124 2.83 4.56 5.09
CA PHE A 124 1.94 4.05 4.05
C PHE A 124 1.97 4.94 2.81
N ALA A 125 2.08 4.34 1.62
CA ALA A 125 2.03 5.08 0.37
C ALA A 125 1.61 4.22 -0.85
N PRO A 126 0.93 4.83 -1.83
CA PRO A 126 0.17 6.08 -1.75
C PRO A 126 -1.17 5.89 -1.03
N TYR A 127 -1.91 6.98 -0.80
CA TYR A 127 -3.20 6.93 -0.07
C TYR A 127 -4.27 6.09 -0.81
N LEU A 128 -4.21 6.05 -2.14
CA LEU A 128 -5.32 5.61 -3.00
C LEU A 128 -5.61 4.10 -2.94
N PHE A 129 -4.67 3.28 -2.48
CA PHE A 129 -4.79 1.83 -2.57
C PHE A 129 -5.26 1.19 -1.26
N TRP A 130 -5.92 0.05 -1.41
CA TRP A 130 -6.49 -0.70 -0.30
C TRP A 130 -5.52 -0.97 0.85
N PRO A 131 -4.24 -1.34 0.63
CA PRO A 131 -3.31 -1.60 1.74
C PRO A 131 -3.16 -0.41 2.69
N THR A 132 -3.14 0.82 2.16
CA THR A 132 -3.09 2.03 2.99
C THR A 132 -4.39 2.21 3.76
N MET A 133 -5.53 2.19 3.06
CA MET A 133 -6.82 2.49 3.67
C MET A 133 -7.30 1.43 4.66
N ALA A 134 -6.91 0.17 4.46
CA ALA A 134 -7.33 -0.94 5.31
C ALA A 134 -6.38 -1.23 6.47
N ALA A 135 -5.08 -0.97 6.33
CA ALA A 135 -4.10 -1.31 7.37
C ALA A 135 -3.67 -0.11 8.23
N ALA A 136 -3.62 1.12 7.70
CA ALA A 136 -3.23 2.28 8.50
C ALA A 136 -4.12 2.53 9.73
N PRO A 137 -5.47 2.35 9.65
CA PRO A 137 -6.33 2.52 10.83
C PRO A 137 -6.04 1.54 11.98
N GLU A 138 -5.54 0.33 11.68
CA GLU A 138 -5.22 -0.71 12.68
C GLU A 138 -4.00 -0.33 13.55
N VAL A 139 -3.20 0.64 13.11
CA VAL A 139 -1.95 1.10 13.75
C VAL A 139 -1.90 2.63 13.83
N SER A 140 -3.06 3.25 14.01
CA SER A 140 -3.25 4.71 13.92
C SER A 140 -2.40 5.55 14.89
N ASP A 141 -1.92 4.96 15.99
CA ASP A 141 -1.01 5.56 16.96
C ASP A 141 0.43 5.75 16.44
N ARG A 142 0.79 5.05 15.35
CA ARG A 142 2.14 5.02 14.76
C ARG A 142 2.14 5.04 13.22
N ALA A 143 0.98 5.28 12.62
CA ALA A 143 0.82 5.36 11.17
C ALA A 143 1.24 6.74 10.65
N VAL A 144 2.03 6.76 9.58
CA VAL A 144 2.36 7.96 8.80
C VAL A 144 1.91 7.74 7.37
N ILE A 145 1.03 8.61 6.86
CA ILE A 145 0.57 8.51 5.47
C ILE A 145 1.38 9.47 4.61
N ILE A 146 2.06 8.94 3.60
CA ILE A 146 2.65 9.72 2.50
C ILE A 146 1.64 9.64 1.37
N PRO A 147 0.75 10.63 1.22
CA PRO A 147 -0.40 10.47 0.35
C PRO A 147 0.03 10.33 -1.11
N ALA A 148 1.02 11.12 -1.55
CA ALA A 148 1.29 11.35 -2.97
C ALA A 148 0.02 11.83 -3.72
N ALA A 149 -0.77 12.67 -3.06
CA ALA A 149 -1.94 13.30 -3.65
C ALA A 149 -1.50 14.20 -4.81
N HIS A 150 -2.20 14.07 -5.92
CA HIS A 150 -2.15 14.97 -7.06
C HIS A 150 -3.57 15.41 -7.37
N ASP A 151 -3.70 16.46 -8.18
CA ASP A 151 -4.96 16.68 -8.85
C ASP A 151 -5.23 15.44 -9.69
N GLU A 152 -6.23 14.66 -9.30
CA GLU A 152 -6.75 13.63 -10.18
C GLU A 152 -7.22 14.37 -11.43
N PRO A 153 -6.94 13.88 -12.66
CA PRO A 153 -7.40 14.54 -13.87
C PRO A 153 -8.93 14.51 -13.88
N TYR A 154 -9.52 15.59 -13.36
CA TYR A 154 -10.90 16.00 -13.50
C TYR A 154 -10.95 17.17 -14.48
#